data_AF-A0A3R6T7I6-F1
#
_entry.id   AF-A0A3R6T7I6-F1
#
_cell.length_a   1.000
_cell.length_b   1.000
_cell.length_c   1.000
_cell.angle_alpha   90.00
_cell.angle_beta   90.00
_cell.angle_gamma   90.00
#
_symmetry.space_group_name_H-M   'P 1'
#
loop_
_entity.id
_entity.type
_entity.pdbx_description
1 polymer ?
#
loop_
_entity_poly.entity_id
_entity_poly.type
_entity_poly.pdbx_seq_one_letter_code
_entity_poly.pdbx_strand_id
1 'polypeptide(L)'
;MFSLDSILKLFKLESTYQQENQLDTHVPAYAPNFYHQDSSLSITSKNGYDLTRFSSHEANTIKYVWDTVLKKYPTEYQSIGLANESYCILYKPRYILFEILIILFSQSENPIDMFAVSLAYASKGYYFTQQALDYFEKSEKYITSDFLKDFISYLPLHVYTMFSTLYEQEHLYERAIYFTKLAKRFGEPSNPFFDDRILSLKEHALHDFPKPNRRMSNRQKQFEENVTKAATYFIMNKNLPTEMNTTAHTFKPRPKAKPSLSPTQLNEYAIMCNAALDHEEEMRQYDNE
;
A
#
# COMPACT_ATOMS: atom_id res chain seq x y z
N MET A 1 -21.19 -26.55 0.11
CA MET A 1 -21.35 -25.57 1.19
C MET A 1 -20.45 -26.02 2.32
N PHE A 2 -19.27 -25.43 2.47
CA PHE A 2 -18.35 -25.80 3.55
C PHE A 2 -18.69 -24.95 4.78
N SER A 3 -18.76 -25.57 5.96
CA SER A 3 -18.99 -24.85 7.21
C SER A 3 -17.73 -24.12 7.64
N LEU A 4 -17.86 -23.03 8.40
CA LEU A 4 -16.76 -22.28 9.02
C LEU A 4 -15.82 -23.22 9.81
N ASP A 5 -16.37 -24.25 10.45
CA ASP A 5 -15.64 -25.30 11.16
C ASP A 5 -14.70 -26.14 10.27
N SER A 6 -14.96 -26.19 8.96
CA SER A 6 -14.16 -26.94 7.99
C SER A 6 -12.92 -26.15 7.54
N ILE A 7 -12.96 -24.82 7.62
CA ILE A 7 -11.83 -23.90 7.38
C ILE A 7 -10.97 -23.80 8.65
N LEU A 8 -11.62 -23.78 9.83
CA LEU A 8 -10.95 -23.66 11.13
C LEU A 8 -10.22 -24.95 11.55
N LYS A 9 -10.62 -26.12 11.05
CA LYS A 9 -9.95 -27.42 11.33
C LYS A 9 -8.56 -27.58 10.68
N LEU A 10 -8.16 -26.70 9.78
CA LEU A 10 -6.83 -26.68 9.15
C LEU A 10 -5.73 -26.06 10.04
N PHE A 11 -6.10 -25.34 11.11
CA PHE A 11 -5.17 -24.50 11.88
C PHE A 11 -5.13 -24.88 13.38
N LYS A 12 -4.67 -26.10 13.70
CA LYS A 12 -4.54 -26.57 15.09
C LYS A 12 -3.61 -25.64 15.91
N LEU A 13 -4.21 -24.99 16.91
CA LEU A 13 -3.71 -23.96 17.83
C LEU A 13 -2.87 -24.50 19.01
N GLU A 14 -1.97 -23.65 19.55
CA GLU A 14 -2.01 -23.19 20.97
C GLU A 14 -1.00 -22.03 21.27
N SER A 15 -1.48 -20.84 21.69
CA SER A 15 -1.02 -20.05 22.87
C SER A 15 -1.81 -18.73 23.03
N THR A 16 -2.00 -18.31 24.28
CA THR A 16 -3.14 -17.53 24.81
C THR A 16 -3.16 -16.01 24.58
N TYR A 17 -2.16 -15.41 23.92
CA TYR A 17 -2.21 -13.98 23.52
C TYR A 17 -2.39 -13.77 22.00
N GLN A 18 -2.23 -14.81 21.19
CA GLN A 18 -2.45 -14.79 19.74
C GLN A 18 -3.90 -15.18 19.37
N GLN A 19 -4.67 -15.73 20.31
CA GLN A 19 -6.04 -16.20 20.09
C GLN A 19 -7.04 -15.06 19.82
N GLU A 20 -6.88 -13.87 20.41
CA GLU A 20 -7.84 -12.77 20.22
C GLU A 20 -7.88 -12.23 18.78
N ASN A 21 -6.74 -12.22 18.07
CA ASN A 21 -6.69 -11.79 16.66
C ASN A 21 -7.04 -12.91 15.66
N GLN A 22 -6.96 -14.18 16.05
CA GLN A 22 -7.33 -15.32 15.19
C GLN A 22 -8.82 -15.65 15.25
N LEU A 23 -9.49 -15.24 16.34
CA LEU A 23 -10.95 -15.23 16.46
C LEU A 23 -11.57 -13.94 15.91
N ASP A 24 -10.76 -13.01 15.43
CA ASP A 24 -11.25 -11.75 14.89
C ASP A 24 -11.89 -11.98 13.53
N THR A 25 -13.21 -12.17 13.55
CA THR A 25 -14.07 -12.27 12.37
C THR A 25 -14.29 -10.90 11.70
N HIS A 26 -13.41 -9.93 11.96
CA HIS A 26 -13.49 -8.61 11.36
C HIS A 26 -13.44 -8.72 9.84
N VAL A 27 -14.55 -8.35 9.20
CA VAL A 27 -14.63 -8.22 7.76
C VAL A 27 -14.25 -6.78 7.42
N PRO A 28 -13.20 -6.56 6.60
CA PRO A 28 -12.79 -5.22 6.21
C PRO A 28 -13.95 -4.41 5.64
N ALA A 29 -14.10 -3.17 6.11
CA ALA A 29 -15.13 -2.26 5.61
C ALA A 29 -14.87 -1.84 4.15
N TYR A 30 -13.60 -1.78 3.74
CA TYR A 30 -13.17 -1.25 2.45
C TYR A 30 -12.31 -2.26 1.69
N ALA A 31 -12.89 -2.89 0.67
CA ALA A 31 -12.14 -3.69 -0.30
C ALA A 31 -12.18 -3.08 -1.69
N PRO A 32 -11.04 -2.93 -2.39
CA PRO A 32 -10.97 -2.30 -3.69
C PRO A 32 -11.99 -2.83 -4.69
N ASN A 33 -12.43 -1.95 -5.58
CA ASN A 33 -13.22 -2.37 -6.72
C ASN A 33 -12.39 -3.25 -7.66
N PHE A 34 -13.09 -4.00 -8.51
CA PHE A 34 -12.46 -4.65 -9.64
C PHE A 34 -12.22 -3.62 -10.75
N TYR A 35 -10.98 -3.59 -11.26
CA TYR A 35 -10.56 -2.74 -12.36
C TYR A 35 -10.15 -3.64 -13.52
N HIS A 36 -10.86 -3.52 -14.65
CA HIS A 36 -10.42 -4.19 -15.88
C HIS A 36 -9.10 -3.56 -16.33
N GLN A 37 -8.06 -4.37 -16.52
CA GLN A 37 -6.72 -3.92 -16.84
C GLN A 37 -6.17 -4.75 -18.00
N ASP A 38 -5.75 -4.09 -19.08
CA ASP A 38 -5.22 -4.73 -20.28
C ASP A 38 -3.88 -4.09 -20.66
N SER A 39 -2.80 -4.87 -20.52
CA SER A 39 -1.45 -4.43 -20.82
C SER A 39 -1.24 -4.10 -22.30
N SER A 40 -1.99 -4.73 -23.21
CA SER A 40 -1.88 -4.47 -24.66
C SER A 40 -2.39 -3.07 -25.04
N LEU A 41 -3.18 -2.45 -24.16
CA LEU A 41 -3.71 -1.09 -24.32
C LEU A 41 -2.83 -0.03 -23.64
N SER A 42 -1.69 -0.44 -23.05
CA SER A 42 -0.75 0.49 -22.42
C SER A 42 0.16 1.14 -23.45
N ILE A 43 0.34 2.46 -23.37
CA ILE A 43 1.24 3.18 -24.28
C ILE A 43 2.66 3.10 -23.74
N THR A 44 3.52 2.38 -24.46
CA THR A 44 4.94 2.23 -24.15
C THR A 44 5.82 2.98 -25.16
N SER A 45 7.05 3.25 -24.73
CA SER A 45 8.16 3.77 -25.52
C SER A 45 9.28 2.73 -25.56
N LYS A 46 10.36 2.99 -26.32
CA LYS A 46 11.53 2.10 -26.37
C LYS A 46 12.15 1.80 -24.99
N ASN A 47 11.92 2.66 -23.99
CA ASN A 47 12.58 2.60 -22.68
C ASN A 47 11.59 2.39 -21.51
N GLY A 48 10.38 1.89 -21.76
CA GLY A 48 9.33 1.69 -20.76
C GLY A 48 8.08 2.54 -21.00
N TYR A 49 7.25 2.77 -19.98
CA TYR A 49 5.99 3.51 -20.13
C TYR A 49 6.19 4.94 -20.65
N ASP A 50 5.36 5.34 -21.62
CA ASP A 50 5.33 6.72 -22.12
C ASP A 50 4.39 7.55 -21.25
N LEU A 51 4.92 8.20 -20.22
CA LEU A 51 4.18 9.05 -19.30
C LEU A 51 3.69 10.37 -19.90
N THR A 52 3.96 10.65 -21.18
CA THR A 52 3.51 11.86 -21.86
C THR A 52 2.21 11.67 -22.64
N ARG A 53 1.81 10.42 -22.90
CA ARG A 53 0.61 10.08 -23.69
C ARG A 53 -0.17 8.96 -23.03
N PHE A 54 -1.48 9.11 -22.88
CA PHE A 54 -2.33 8.09 -22.25
C PHE A 54 -3.35 7.54 -23.24
N SER A 55 -3.54 6.22 -23.22
CA SER A 55 -4.68 5.62 -23.93
C SER A 55 -5.98 5.93 -23.20
N SER A 56 -7.12 5.82 -23.89
CA SER A 56 -8.42 5.96 -23.24
C SER A 56 -8.60 4.93 -22.12
N HIS A 57 -8.02 3.74 -22.26
CA HIS A 57 -8.06 2.71 -21.22
C HIS A 57 -7.34 3.17 -19.95
N GLU A 58 -6.09 3.62 -20.07
CA GLU A 58 -5.29 4.11 -18.93
C GLU A 58 -5.96 5.30 -18.23
N ALA A 59 -6.42 6.29 -19.02
CA ALA A 59 -7.07 7.49 -18.48
C ALA A 59 -8.40 7.16 -17.78
N ASN A 60 -9.19 6.24 -18.34
CA ASN A 60 -10.44 5.79 -17.74
C ASN A 60 -10.20 5.03 -16.43
N THR A 61 -9.14 4.21 -16.34
CA THR A 61 -8.79 3.52 -15.08
C THR A 61 -8.46 4.52 -13.97
N ILE A 62 -7.63 5.54 -14.25
CA ILE A 62 -7.29 6.60 -13.28
C ILE A 62 -8.57 7.31 -12.80
N LYS A 63 -9.42 7.72 -13.75
CA LYS A 63 -10.69 8.38 -13.43
C LYS A 63 -11.62 7.48 -12.62
N TYR A 64 -11.73 6.21 -12.98
CA TYR A 64 -12.64 5.28 -12.31
C TYR A 64 -12.22 4.97 -10.87
N VAL A 65 -10.92 4.84 -10.61
CA VAL A 65 -10.37 4.75 -9.25
C VAL A 65 -10.79 5.98 -8.44
N TRP A 66 -10.57 7.17 -9.00
CA TRP A 66 -10.89 8.41 -8.32
C TRP A 66 -12.39 8.57 -8.02
N ASP A 67 -13.25 8.32 -9.01
CA ASP A 67 -14.71 8.36 -8.85
C ASP A 67 -15.17 7.35 -7.79
N THR A 68 -14.51 6.18 -7.72
CA THR A 68 -14.75 5.17 -6.70
C THR A 68 -14.38 5.70 -5.31
N VAL A 69 -13.21 6.35 -5.17
CA VAL A 69 -12.77 6.92 -3.90
C VAL A 69 -13.79 7.93 -3.36
N LEU A 70 -14.20 8.90 -4.19
CA LEU A 70 -15.17 9.93 -3.81
C LEU A 70 -16.53 9.36 -3.42
N LYS A 71 -16.96 8.28 -4.09
CA LYS A 71 -18.27 7.66 -3.84
C LYS A 71 -18.29 6.76 -2.62
N LYS A 72 -17.20 6.03 -2.37
CA LYS A 72 -17.16 4.92 -1.41
C LYS A 72 -16.57 5.30 -0.06
N TYR A 73 -15.63 6.23 -0.03
CA TYR A 73 -14.88 6.58 1.18
C TYR A 73 -15.41 7.90 1.76
N PRO A 74 -15.66 7.96 3.07
CA PRO A 74 -15.88 9.22 3.78
C PRO A 74 -14.71 10.18 3.53
N THR A 75 -14.96 11.49 3.53
CA THR A 75 -13.96 12.53 3.23
C THR A 75 -12.68 12.35 4.04
N GLU A 76 -12.80 12.04 5.34
CA GLU A 76 -11.68 11.81 6.25
C GLU A 76 -10.80 10.60 5.90
N TYR A 77 -11.29 9.69 5.05
CA TYR A 77 -10.60 8.48 4.61
C TYR A 77 -10.31 8.46 3.10
N GLN A 78 -10.53 9.56 2.37
CA GLN A 78 -10.31 9.55 0.92
C GLN A 78 -8.84 9.37 0.54
N SER A 79 -7.89 9.83 1.36
CA SER A 79 -6.45 9.62 1.12
C SER A 79 -6.07 8.14 1.23
N ILE A 80 -6.41 7.48 2.34
CA ILE A 80 -6.20 6.04 2.53
C ILE A 80 -7.06 5.20 1.58
N GLY A 81 -8.24 5.70 1.20
CA GLY A 81 -9.10 5.11 0.18
C GLY A 81 -8.46 5.12 -1.20
N LEU A 82 -7.82 6.23 -1.58
CA LEU A 82 -7.05 6.32 -2.82
C LEU A 82 -5.87 5.36 -2.80
N ALA A 83 -5.13 5.26 -1.70
CA ALA A 83 -4.07 4.24 -1.56
C ALA A 83 -4.63 2.82 -1.75
N ASN A 84 -5.74 2.51 -1.07
CA ASN A 84 -6.34 1.18 -1.04
C ASN A 84 -6.85 0.78 -2.44
N GLU A 85 -7.59 1.65 -3.11
CA GLU A 85 -8.04 1.40 -4.49
C GLU A 85 -6.88 1.33 -5.50
N SER A 86 -5.79 2.07 -5.27
CA SER A 86 -4.62 2.06 -6.15
C SER A 86 -3.75 0.81 -6.01
N TYR A 87 -3.83 0.12 -4.88
CA TYR A 87 -2.97 -1.02 -4.56
C TYR A 87 -3.12 -2.19 -5.56
N CYS A 88 -4.33 -2.45 -6.06
CA CYS A 88 -4.59 -3.50 -7.05
C CYS A 88 -4.45 -3.03 -8.51
N ILE A 89 -4.10 -1.75 -8.71
CA ILE A 89 -3.81 -1.21 -10.04
C ILE A 89 -2.38 -1.58 -10.42
N LEU A 90 -2.24 -2.05 -11.65
CA LEU A 90 -1.02 -2.49 -12.31
C LEU A 90 -0.61 -1.43 -13.36
N TYR A 91 0.62 -1.57 -13.85
CA TYR A 91 1.16 -0.79 -14.95
C TYR A 91 1.15 0.73 -14.70
N LYS A 92 1.10 1.50 -15.78
CA LYS A 92 1.23 2.95 -15.80
C LYS A 92 0.23 3.71 -14.89
N PRO A 93 -1.07 3.37 -14.82
CA PRO A 93 -2.01 4.07 -13.93
C PRO A 93 -1.62 4.04 -12.45
N ARG A 94 -0.99 2.95 -11.97
CA ARG A 94 -0.52 2.82 -10.57
C ARG A 94 0.38 3.98 -10.16
N TYR A 95 1.39 4.29 -10.97
CA TYR A 95 2.34 5.37 -10.68
C TYR A 95 1.66 6.73 -10.62
N ILE A 96 0.70 6.98 -11.51
CA ILE A 96 -0.02 8.25 -11.55
C ILE A 96 -0.93 8.41 -10.32
N LEU A 97 -1.63 7.36 -9.90
CA LEU A 97 -2.54 7.41 -8.76
C LEU A 97 -1.81 7.66 -7.44
N PHE A 98 -0.68 6.98 -7.19
CA PHE A 98 0.13 7.23 -6.00
C PHE A 98 0.78 8.62 -6.03
N GLU A 99 1.18 9.13 -7.20
CA GLU A 99 1.68 10.50 -7.31
C GLU A 99 0.58 11.55 -7.06
N ILE A 100 -0.64 11.31 -7.56
CA ILE A 100 -1.80 12.16 -7.25
C ILE A 100 -2.02 12.23 -5.73
N LEU A 101 -1.94 11.08 -5.04
CA LEU A 101 -2.04 11.02 -3.58
C LEU A 101 -0.98 11.91 -2.92
N ILE A 102 0.29 11.77 -3.31
CA ILE A 102 1.39 12.57 -2.76
C ILE A 102 1.18 14.07 -2.99
N ILE A 103 0.82 14.48 -4.22
CA ILE A 103 0.62 15.89 -4.58
C ILE A 103 -0.49 16.52 -3.72
N LEU A 104 -1.58 15.78 -3.50
CA LEU A 104 -2.75 16.32 -2.79
C LEU A 104 -2.59 16.34 -1.27
N PHE A 105 -1.86 15.37 -0.70
CA PHE A 105 -1.89 15.11 0.74
C PHE A 105 -0.56 15.32 1.46
N SER A 106 0.55 15.54 0.75
CA SER A 106 1.87 15.72 1.38
C SER A 106 1.96 16.89 2.37
N GLN A 107 1.12 17.92 2.21
CA GLN A 107 1.08 19.07 3.12
C GLN A 107 0.03 18.93 4.24
N SER A 108 -0.71 17.81 4.29
CA SER A 108 -1.73 17.60 5.30
C SER A 108 -1.12 17.30 6.67
N GLU A 109 -1.70 17.87 7.71
CA GLU A 109 -1.35 17.57 9.11
C GLU A 109 -2.16 16.39 9.68
N ASN A 110 -3.12 15.84 8.93
CA ASN A 110 -3.92 14.71 9.35
C ASN A 110 -3.09 13.41 9.35
N PRO A 111 -3.02 12.65 10.46
CA PRO A 111 -2.26 11.40 10.51
C PRO A 111 -2.67 10.35 9.46
N ILE A 112 -3.94 10.30 9.07
CA ILE A 112 -4.41 9.35 8.04
C ILE A 112 -3.86 9.73 6.67
N ASP A 113 -3.84 11.03 6.36
CA ASP A 113 -3.27 11.54 5.11
C ASP A 113 -1.76 11.31 5.08
N MET A 114 -1.06 11.60 6.19
CA MET A 114 0.36 11.28 6.32
C MET A 114 0.64 9.79 6.13
N PHE A 115 -0.19 8.92 6.72
CA PHE A 115 -0.06 7.48 6.55
C PHE A 115 -0.30 7.07 5.08
N ALA A 116 -1.32 7.60 4.42
CA ALA A 116 -1.57 7.34 3.00
C ALA A 116 -0.40 7.80 2.12
N VAL A 117 0.19 8.97 2.42
CA VAL A 117 1.39 9.48 1.73
C VAL A 117 2.59 8.57 1.96
N SER A 118 2.75 8.00 3.17
CA SER A 118 3.80 7.04 3.47
C SER A 118 3.69 5.77 2.60
N LEU A 119 2.48 5.25 2.43
CA LEU A 119 2.19 4.10 1.57
C LEU A 119 2.45 4.41 0.10
N ALA A 120 2.10 5.62 -0.35
CA ALA A 120 2.39 6.07 -1.70
C ALA A 120 3.90 6.14 -1.97
N TYR A 121 4.70 6.73 -1.08
CA TYR A 121 6.16 6.71 -1.22
C TYR A 121 6.74 5.30 -1.14
N ALA A 122 6.21 4.43 -0.27
CA ALA A 122 6.63 3.03 -0.20
C ALA A 122 6.44 2.31 -1.55
N SER A 123 5.33 2.58 -2.24
CA SER A 123 5.04 2.01 -3.57
C SER A 123 5.96 2.51 -4.70
N LYS A 124 6.66 3.64 -4.51
CA LYS A 124 7.62 4.19 -5.48
C LYS A 124 9.01 3.53 -5.39
N GLY A 125 9.23 2.69 -4.38
CA GLY A 125 10.43 1.88 -4.24
C GLY A 125 11.61 2.61 -3.59
N TYR A 126 12.79 2.01 -3.77
CA TYR A 126 13.98 2.24 -2.94
C TYR A 126 14.45 3.71 -2.84
N TYR A 127 14.33 4.52 -3.90
CA TYR A 127 14.76 5.94 -3.84
C TYR A 127 13.91 6.79 -2.88
N PHE A 128 12.70 6.33 -2.57
CA PHE A 128 11.72 7.04 -1.75
C PHE A 128 11.54 6.43 -0.36
N THR A 129 12.35 5.43 0.02
CA THR A 129 12.26 4.73 1.31
C THR A 129 12.30 5.71 2.49
N GLN A 130 13.19 6.70 2.50
CA GLN A 130 13.24 7.68 3.59
C GLN A 130 12.00 8.55 3.66
N GLN A 131 11.47 9.02 2.52
CA GLN A 131 10.22 9.77 2.52
C GLN A 131 9.07 8.90 3.06
N ALA A 132 9.00 7.63 2.68
CA ALA A 132 8.02 6.70 3.21
C ALA A 132 8.12 6.59 4.74
N LEU A 133 9.33 6.38 5.27
CA LEU A 133 9.57 6.29 6.72
C LEU A 133 9.26 7.61 7.45
N ASP A 134 9.68 8.75 6.91
CA ASP A 134 9.47 10.07 7.54
C ASP A 134 7.97 10.38 7.73
N TYR A 135 7.12 10.04 6.75
CA TYR A 135 5.66 10.21 6.87
C TYR A 135 5.01 9.15 7.76
N PHE A 136 5.51 7.91 7.71
CA PHE A 136 5.01 6.84 8.56
C PHE A 136 5.27 7.14 10.05
N GLU A 137 6.47 7.59 10.41
CA GLU A 137 6.82 7.90 11.81
C GLU A 137 6.00 9.04 12.40
N LYS A 138 5.63 10.03 11.58
CA LYS A 138 4.74 11.12 12.00
C LYS A 138 3.31 10.65 12.27
N SER A 139 2.87 9.60 11.60
CA SER A 139 1.51 9.06 11.70
C SER A 139 1.37 7.84 12.61
N GLU A 140 2.44 7.06 12.83
CA GLU A 140 2.46 5.72 13.45
C GLU A 140 1.58 5.62 14.70
N LYS A 141 1.73 6.55 15.65
CA LYS A 141 1.01 6.51 16.93
C LYS A 141 -0.51 6.64 16.82
N TYR A 142 -1.02 7.08 15.66
CA TYR A 142 -2.45 7.24 15.40
C TYR A 142 -3.02 6.12 14.53
N ILE A 143 -2.17 5.34 13.86
CA ILE A 143 -2.58 4.26 12.95
C ILE A 143 -2.58 2.94 13.73
N THR A 144 -3.74 2.59 14.28
CA THR A 144 -3.91 1.36 15.06
C THR A 144 -4.14 0.14 14.17
N SER A 145 -3.88 -1.06 14.68
CA SER A 145 -4.22 -2.30 13.96
C SER A 145 -5.71 -2.40 13.67
N ASP A 146 -6.58 -1.87 14.52
CA ASP A 146 -8.03 -1.89 14.31
C ASP A 146 -8.45 -0.98 13.16
N PHE A 147 -7.79 0.18 13.02
CA PHE A 147 -7.96 1.02 11.83
C PHE A 147 -7.51 0.31 10.56
N LEU A 148 -6.34 -0.35 10.59
CA LEU A 148 -5.79 -1.06 9.43
C LEU A 148 -6.68 -2.22 8.96
N LYS A 149 -7.34 -2.93 9.90
CA LYS A 149 -8.25 -4.05 9.58
C LYS A 149 -9.42 -3.64 8.68
N ASP A 150 -9.84 -2.37 8.70
CA ASP A 150 -10.91 -1.87 7.82
C ASP A 150 -10.50 -1.81 6.34
N PHE A 151 -9.21 -1.81 6.01
CA PHE A 151 -8.69 -1.63 4.64
C PHE A 151 -7.96 -2.90 4.18
N ILE A 152 -8.57 -3.67 3.30
CA ILE A 152 -8.06 -4.99 2.91
C ILE A 152 -6.67 -4.93 2.24
N SER A 153 -6.31 -3.82 1.59
CA SER A 153 -4.97 -3.64 0.97
C SER A 153 -3.88 -3.40 2.00
N TYR A 154 -4.25 -2.94 3.18
CA TYR A 154 -3.31 -2.51 4.21
C TYR A 154 -3.61 -3.16 5.55
N LEU A 155 -3.93 -4.46 5.51
CA LEU A 155 -4.09 -5.26 6.72
C LEU A 155 -2.81 -5.20 7.58
N PRO A 156 -2.93 -5.30 8.92
CA PRO A 156 -1.82 -5.11 9.84
C PRO A 156 -0.57 -5.93 9.49
N LEU A 157 -0.75 -7.22 9.15
CA LEU A 157 0.36 -8.10 8.77
C LEU A 157 1.17 -7.51 7.60
N HIS A 158 0.49 -7.04 6.56
CA HIS A 158 1.11 -6.50 5.36
C HIS A 158 1.85 -5.19 5.67
N VAL A 159 1.20 -4.24 6.35
CA VAL A 159 1.78 -2.93 6.70
C VAL A 159 3.03 -3.10 7.58
N TYR A 160 2.96 -3.90 8.64
CA TYR A 160 4.10 -4.10 9.52
C TYR A 160 5.25 -4.84 8.83
N THR A 161 4.97 -5.78 7.93
CA THR A 161 6.00 -6.43 7.12
C THR A 161 6.65 -5.44 6.15
N MET A 162 5.86 -4.62 5.45
CA MET A 162 6.35 -3.58 4.54
C MET A 162 7.29 -2.62 5.25
N PHE A 163 6.85 -2.00 6.36
CA PHE A 163 7.68 -1.05 7.09
C PHE A 163 8.89 -1.71 7.77
N SER A 164 8.79 -2.97 8.21
CA SER A 164 9.96 -3.72 8.65
C SER A 164 11.03 -3.82 7.56
N THR A 165 10.64 -4.08 6.31
CA THR A 165 11.57 -4.15 5.16
C THR A 165 12.15 -2.78 4.83
N LEU A 166 11.35 -1.72 4.87
CA LEU A 166 11.85 -0.36 4.65
C LEU A 166 12.87 0.06 5.72
N TYR A 167 12.62 -0.27 7.00
CA TYR A 167 13.60 -0.02 8.06
C TYR A 167 14.88 -0.83 7.88
N GLU A 168 14.78 -2.08 7.44
CA GLU A 168 15.96 -2.91 7.13
C GLU A 168 16.79 -2.32 5.99
N GLN A 169 16.16 -1.84 4.92
CA GLN A 169 16.84 -1.17 3.80
C GLN A 169 17.64 0.06 4.24
N GLU A 170 17.21 0.71 5.33
CA GLU A 170 17.89 1.87 5.93
C GLU A 170 18.88 1.51 7.04
N HIS A 171 19.12 0.21 7.24
CA HIS A 171 19.96 -0.34 8.30
C HIS A 171 19.46 0.07 9.71
N LEU A 172 18.17 0.39 9.84
CA LEU A 172 17.50 0.71 11.10
C LEU A 172 16.95 -0.56 11.75
N TYR A 173 17.85 -1.49 12.06
CA TYR A 173 17.51 -2.87 12.44
C TYR A 173 16.65 -2.98 13.71
N GLU A 174 16.82 -2.09 14.69
CA GLU A 174 15.97 -2.09 15.89
C GLU A 174 14.49 -1.85 15.55
N ARG A 175 14.22 -0.90 14.65
CA ARG A 175 12.86 -0.60 14.16
C ARG A 175 12.36 -1.74 13.27
N ALA A 176 13.19 -2.30 12.41
CA ALA A 176 12.84 -3.47 11.61
C ALA A 176 12.41 -4.67 12.49
N ILE A 177 13.16 -4.96 13.55
CA ILE A 177 12.84 -6.01 14.53
C ILE A 177 11.52 -5.70 15.26
N TYR A 178 11.31 -4.44 15.67
CA TYR A 178 10.07 -4.02 16.32
C TYR A 178 8.85 -4.29 15.42
N PHE A 179 8.90 -3.88 14.15
CA PHE A 179 7.81 -4.11 13.21
C PHE A 179 7.65 -5.59 12.81
N THR A 180 8.72 -6.36 12.73
CA THR A 180 8.63 -7.83 12.55
C THR A 180 7.90 -8.49 13.73
N LYS A 181 8.16 -8.05 14.97
CA LYS A 181 7.44 -8.55 16.15
C LYS A 181 5.95 -8.16 16.13
N LEU A 182 5.60 -6.98 15.62
CA LEU A 182 4.21 -6.59 15.43
C LEU A 182 3.54 -7.44 14.35
N ALA A 183 4.19 -7.64 13.20
CA ALA A 183 3.71 -8.49 12.11
C ALA A 183 3.44 -9.93 12.59
N LYS A 184 4.36 -10.51 13.39
CA LYS A 184 4.21 -11.84 13.99
C LYS A 184 2.90 -12.03 14.77
N ARG A 185 2.34 -10.96 15.37
CA ARG A 185 1.05 -11.03 16.10
C ARG A 185 -0.15 -11.32 15.18
N PHE A 186 0.00 -11.08 13.88
CA PHE A 186 -1.03 -11.28 12.86
C PHE A 186 -0.68 -12.41 11.88
N GLY A 187 0.52 -12.99 12.01
CA GLY A 187 0.96 -14.15 11.24
C GLY A 187 0.51 -15.48 11.85
N GLU A 188 0.74 -16.58 11.12
CA GLU A 188 0.48 -17.92 11.62
C GLU A 188 1.42 -18.26 12.80
N PRO A 189 0.94 -18.81 13.93
CA PRO A 189 1.75 -19.00 15.14
C PRO A 189 2.89 -19.99 14.95
N SER A 190 2.66 -20.99 14.09
CA SER A 190 3.64 -22.02 13.75
C SER A 190 4.61 -21.58 12.65
N ASN A 191 4.46 -20.38 12.09
CA ASN A 191 5.31 -19.93 11.01
C ASN A 191 6.68 -19.48 11.55
N PRO A 192 7.77 -20.23 11.28
CA PRO A 192 9.10 -19.89 11.78
C PRO A 192 9.67 -18.62 11.12
N PHE A 193 9.11 -18.19 9.98
CA PHE A 193 9.60 -17.07 9.18
C PHE A 193 9.87 -15.81 10.02
N PHE A 194 8.98 -15.44 10.93
CA PHE A 194 9.16 -14.21 11.73
C PHE A 194 10.30 -14.34 12.74
N ASP A 195 10.49 -15.53 13.32
CA ASP A 195 11.59 -15.77 14.25
C ASP A 195 12.94 -15.81 13.52
N ASP A 196 12.99 -16.49 12.38
CA ASP A 196 14.17 -16.53 11.50
C ASP A 196 14.53 -15.12 11.00
N ARG A 197 13.54 -14.32 10.60
CA ARG A 197 13.73 -12.92 10.20
C ARG A 197 14.27 -12.07 11.35
N ILE A 198 13.75 -12.23 12.58
CA ILE A 198 14.26 -11.49 13.75
C ILE A 198 15.71 -11.89 14.04
N LEU A 199 16.07 -13.17 13.89
CA LEU A 199 17.45 -13.63 14.06
C LEU A 199 18.37 -13.02 13.00
N SER A 200 18.00 -13.08 11.73
CA SER A 200 18.76 -12.47 10.63
C SER A 200 18.94 -10.97 10.81
N LEU A 201 17.90 -10.22 11.20
CA LEU A 201 18.01 -8.79 11.48
C LEU A 201 18.96 -8.48 12.66
N LYS A 202 18.99 -9.34 13.69
CA LYS A 202 19.95 -9.20 14.80
C LYS A 202 21.38 -9.47 14.35
N GLU A 203 21.58 -10.46 13.48
CA GLU A 203 22.90 -10.74 12.89
C GLU A 203 23.36 -9.57 12.03
N HIS A 204 22.49 -9.03 11.16
CA HIS A 204 22.80 -7.85 10.35
C HIS A 204 23.15 -6.63 11.21
N ALA A 205 22.50 -6.44 12.36
CA ALA A 205 22.80 -5.36 13.30
C ALA A 205 24.21 -5.45 13.92
N LEU A 206 24.88 -6.60 13.89
CA LEU A 206 26.26 -6.77 14.36
C LEU A 206 27.30 -6.33 13.33
N HIS A 207 26.89 -6.11 12.08
CA HIS A 207 27.77 -5.77 10.97
C HIS A 207 27.61 -4.30 10.57
N ASP A 208 28.74 -3.64 10.33
CA ASP A 208 28.75 -2.26 9.82
C ASP A 208 28.65 -2.27 8.30
N PHE A 209 27.42 -2.22 7.79
CA PHE A 209 27.16 -2.12 6.36
C PHE A 209 27.18 -0.66 5.90
N PRO A 210 27.86 -0.34 4.79
CA PRO A 210 27.89 1.02 4.26
C PRO A 210 26.47 1.49 3.94
N LYS A 211 26.15 2.73 4.33
CA LYS A 211 24.81 3.28 4.08
C LYS A 211 24.45 3.21 2.60
N PRO A 212 23.18 2.93 2.27
CA PRO A 212 22.75 2.80 0.90
C PRO A 212 22.96 4.12 0.12
N ASN A 213 23.64 4.06 -1.04
CA ASN A 213 23.78 5.23 -1.92
C ASN A 213 22.45 5.44 -2.67
N ARG A 214 21.76 6.55 -2.39
CA ARG A 214 20.46 6.87 -3.01
C ARG A 214 20.56 7.85 -4.19
N ARG A 215 21.70 7.89 -4.87
CA ARG A 215 21.83 8.74 -6.07
C ARG A 215 20.97 8.18 -7.20
N MET A 216 19.83 8.81 -7.41
CA MET A 216 18.92 8.52 -8.51
C MET A 216 19.59 8.80 -9.87
N SER A 217 19.46 7.85 -10.81
CA SER A 217 19.94 7.99 -12.18
C SER A 217 19.19 9.09 -12.93
N ASN A 218 19.79 9.65 -13.99
CA ASN A 218 19.10 10.68 -14.80
C ASN A 218 17.83 10.13 -15.47
N ARG A 219 17.85 8.84 -15.86
CA ARG A 219 16.68 8.14 -16.41
C ARG A 219 15.54 8.10 -15.39
N GLN A 220 15.83 7.69 -14.15
CA GLN A 220 14.82 7.63 -13.10
C GLN A 220 14.30 9.03 -12.75
N LYS A 221 15.17 10.05 -12.64
CA LYS A 221 14.72 11.44 -12.42
C LYS A 221 13.74 11.90 -13.49
N GLN A 222 14.06 11.66 -14.76
CA GLN A 222 13.19 12.02 -15.87
C GLN A 222 11.87 11.25 -15.83
N PHE A 223 11.90 9.97 -15.45
CA PHE A 223 10.68 9.17 -15.24
C PHE A 223 9.80 9.81 -14.16
N GLU A 224 10.34 10.10 -12.98
CA GLU A 224 9.62 10.72 -11.87
C GLU A 224 9.06 12.10 -12.24
N GLU A 225 9.84 12.94 -12.92
CA GLU A 225 9.36 14.23 -13.41
C GLU A 225 8.16 14.09 -14.37
N ASN A 226 8.17 13.07 -15.23
CA ASN A 226 7.06 12.80 -16.13
C ASN A 226 5.83 12.24 -15.38
N VAL A 227 6.04 11.42 -14.35
CA VAL A 227 4.96 10.95 -13.45
C VAL A 227 4.30 12.16 -12.79
N THR A 228 5.09 13.07 -12.18
CA THR A 228 4.58 14.29 -11.53
C THR A 228 3.83 15.20 -12.51
N LYS A 229 4.37 15.41 -13.72
CA LYS A 229 3.70 16.21 -14.77
C LYS A 229 2.35 15.59 -15.17
N ALA A 230 2.32 14.28 -15.39
CA ALA A 230 1.08 13.57 -15.74
C ALA A 230 0.06 13.61 -14.61
N ALA A 231 0.46 13.32 -13.37
CA ALA A 231 -0.42 13.41 -12.19
C ALA A 231 -1.00 14.82 -12.03
N THR A 232 -0.16 15.86 -12.14
CA THR A 232 -0.59 17.26 -12.12
C THR A 232 -1.59 17.56 -13.23
N TYR A 233 -1.38 17.03 -14.44
CA TYR A 233 -2.31 17.18 -15.55
C TYR A 233 -3.69 16.56 -15.24
N PHE A 234 -3.73 15.35 -14.66
CA PHE A 234 -4.98 14.71 -14.25
C PHE A 234 -5.72 15.48 -13.15
N ILE A 235 -4.98 16.08 -12.20
CA ILE A 235 -5.54 16.95 -11.16
C ILE A 235 -6.14 18.24 -11.75
N MET A 236 -5.36 18.96 -12.56
CA MET A 236 -5.73 20.31 -13.02
C MET A 236 -6.85 20.33 -14.07
N ASN A 237 -6.93 19.33 -14.95
CA ASN A 237 -7.86 19.38 -16.08
C ASN A 237 -9.26 18.83 -15.76
N LYS A 238 -9.65 18.77 -14.47
CA LYS A 238 -10.99 18.34 -14.01
C LYS A 238 -11.47 17.02 -14.62
N ASN A 239 -10.55 16.14 -15.01
CA ASN A 239 -10.86 14.73 -15.33
C ASN A 239 -11.17 13.92 -14.06
N LEU A 240 -11.08 14.56 -12.89
CA LEU A 240 -11.42 14.10 -11.56
C LEU A 240 -12.52 15.04 -11.01
N PRO A 241 -13.70 14.55 -10.57
CA PRO A 241 -14.76 15.40 -10.03
C PRO A 241 -14.27 16.25 -8.87
N THR A 242 -14.79 17.48 -8.86
CA THR A 242 -14.34 18.64 -8.12
C THR A 242 -14.12 18.38 -6.61
N GLU A 243 -12.88 18.63 -6.18
CA GLU A 243 -12.40 18.91 -4.82
C GLU A 243 -12.51 17.79 -3.77
N MET A 244 -11.39 17.08 -3.54
CA MET A 244 -11.14 16.52 -2.20
C MET A 244 -10.91 17.70 -1.26
N ASN A 245 -11.82 17.90 -0.30
CA ASN A 245 -11.71 18.98 0.68
C ASN A 245 -10.45 18.75 1.53
N THR A 246 -9.42 19.56 1.33
CA THR A 246 -8.14 19.55 2.07
C THR A 246 -8.25 20.17 3.47
N THR A 247 -9.46 20.32 4.01
CA THR A 247 -9.65 20.90 5.34
C THR A 247 -9.13 19.95 6.42
N ALA A 248 -8.29 20.46 7.32
CA ALA A 248 -7.84 19.75 8.51
C ALA A 248 -9.05 19.22 9.30
N HIS A 249 -9.27 17.90 9.23
CA HIS A 249 -10.40 17.26 9.86
C HIS A 249 -9.97 16.62 11.18
N THR A 250 -10.66 16.99 12.26
CA THR A 250 -10.54 16.31 13.55
C THR A 250 -11.05 14.88 13.41
N PHE A 251 -10.18 13.90 13.64
CA PHE A 251 -10.53 12.49 13.71
C PHE A 251 -11.70 12.28 14.68
N LYS A 252 -12.84 11.81 14.16
CA LYS A 252 -13.97 11.35 14.98
C LYS A 252 -14.22 9.88 14.62
N PRO A 253 -13.96 8.92 15.52
CA PRO A 253 -14.30 7.53 15.25
C PRO A 253 -15.82 7.41 15.06
N ARG A 254 -16.27 6.91 13.90
CA ARG A 254 -17.68 6.68 13.57
C ARG A 254 -18.01 5.19 13.48
N PRO A 255 -19.29 4.79 13.65
CA PRO A 255 -19.70 3.41 13.80
C PRO A 255 -19.52 2.61 12.51
N LYS A 256 -19.16 1.33 12.72
CA LYS A 256 -18.93 0.28 11.72
C LYS A 256 -19.91 0.36 10.54
N ALA A 257 -19.38 0.62 9.34
CA ALA A 257 -20.10 0.37 8.10
C ALA A 257 -20.41 -1.15 8.01
N LYS A 258 -21.58 -1.50 7.48
CA LYS A 258 -21.91 -2.92 7.28
C LYS A 258 -20.99 -3.48 6.18
N PRO A 259 -20.23 -4.55 6.45
CA PRO A 259 -19.39 -5.16 5.44
C PRO A 259 -20.26 -5.81 4.36
N SER A 260 -19.92 -5.60 3.09
CA SER A 260 -20.52 -6.32 1.97
C SER A 260 -19.42 -6.77 1.01
N LEU A 261 -18.85 -7.94 1.28
CA LEU A 261 -18.01 -8.63 0.29
C LEU A 261 -18.49 -10.07 0.18
N SER A 262 -18.77 -10.50 -1.05
CA SER A 262 -19.01 -11.90 -1.34
C SER A 262 -17.67 -12.67 -1.30
N PRO A 263 -17.68 -13.96 -0.96
CA PRO A 263 -16.47 -14.79 -0.98
C PRO A 263 -15.73 -14.80 -2.32
N THR A 264 -16.44 -14.57 -3.43
CA THR A 264 -15.87 -14.45 -4.78
C THR A 264 -15.00 -13.20 -4.92
N GLN A 265 -15.44 -12.07 -4.37
CA GLN A 265 -14.69 -10.80 -4.41
C GLN A 265 -13.40 -10.87 -3.60
N LEU A 266 -13.38 -11.63 -2.50
CA LEU A 266 -12.18 -11.87 -1.69
C LEU A 266 -11.13 -12.70 -2.43
N ASN A 267 -11.56 -13.72 -3.18
CA ASN A 267 -10.65 -14.58 -3.94
C ASN A 267 -10.04 -13.85 -5.15
N GLU A 268 -10.87 -13.10 -5.88
CA GLU A 268 -10.43 -12.25 -6.99
C GLU A 268 -9.47 -11.16 -6.52
N TYR A 269 -9.74 -10.58 -5.34
CA TYR A 269 -8.85 -9.59 -4.72
C TYR A 269 -7.48 -10.18 -4.31
N ALA A 270 -7.46 -11.37 -3.72
CA ALA A 270 -6.22 -12.05 -3.37
C ALA A 270 -5.34 -12.36 -4.61
N ILE A 271 -5.97 -12.77 -5.72
CA ILE A 271 -5.28 -13.00 -7.00
C ILE A 271 -4.68 -11.69 -7.54
N MET A 272 -5.41 -10.57 -7.50
CA MET A 272 -4.89 -9.27 -7.95
C MET A 272 -3.75 -8.74 -7.07
N CYS A 273 -3.81 -8.94 -5.76
CA CYS A 273 -2.75 -8.51 -4.84
C CYS A 273 -1.46 -9.30 -5.03
N ASN A 274 -1.57 -10.60 -5.27
CA ASN A 274 -0.41 -11.43 -5.57
C ASN A 274 0.22 -11.01 -6.91
N ALA A 275 -0.59 -10.69 -7.93
CA ALA A 275 -0.09 -10.15 -9.19
C ALA A 275 0.61 -8.77 -9.05
N ALA A 276 0.17 -7.93 -8.11
CA ALA A 276 0.84 -6.66 -7.81
C ALA A 276 2.21 -6.87 -7.13
N LEU A 277 2.33 -7.88 -6.26
CA LEU A 277 3.60 -8.29 -5.66
C LEU A 277 4.55 -8.90 -6.71
N ASP A 278 4.03 -9.70 -7.64
CA ASP A 278 4.78 -10.26 -8.77
C ASP A 278 5.29 -9.16 -9.73
N HIS A 279 4.52 -8.09 -9.93
CA HIS A 279 4.95 -6.94 -10.75
C HIS A 279 6.09 -6.13 -10.10
N GLU A 280 6.11 -6.01 -8.76
CA GLU A 280 7.25 -5.40 -8.03
C GLU A 280 8.52 -6.25 -8.12
N GLU A 281 8.41 -7.55 -8.37
CA GLU A 281 9.55 -8.42 -8.72
C GLU A 281 9.96 -8.31 -10.19
N GLU A 282 9.00 -8.18 -11.11
CA GLU A 282 9.25 -7.96 -12.54
C GLU A 282 10.04 -6.67 -12.78
N MET A 283 9.68 -5.57 -12.08
CA MET A 283 10.36 -4.29 -12.21
C MET A 283 11.80 -4.30 -11.64
N ARG A 284 12.09 -5.13 -10.63
CA ARG A 284 13.46 -5.32 -10.09
C ARG A 284 14.41 -5.94 -11.11
N GLN A 285 13.91 -6.60 -12.15
CA GLN A 285 14.75 -7.16 -13.23
C GLN A 285 15.34 -6.08 -14.14
N TYR A 286 14.72 -4.89 -14.20
CA TYR A 286 15.20 -3.76 -14.99
C TYR A 286 16.17 -2.83 -14.24
N ASP A 287 16.41 -3.05 -12.94
CA ASP A 287 17.39 -2.31 -12.13
C ASP A 287 18.83 -2.84 -12.31
N ASN A 288 19.00 -3.97 -13.01
CA ASN A 288 20.30 -4.61 -13.27
C ASN A 288 20.88 -4.32 -14.68
N GLU A 289 20.34 -3.34 -15.41
CA GLU A 289 20.89 -2.81 -16.68
C GLU A 289 21.34 -1.35 -16.55
#